data_AF-A0A1Q3W5N1-F1
#
_entry.id   AF-A0A1Q3W5N1-F1
#
_cell.length_a   1.000
_cell.length_b   1.000
_cell.length_c   1.000
_cell.angle_alpha   90.00
_cell.angle_beta   90.00
_cell.angle_gamma   90.00
#
_symmetry.space_group_name_H-M   'P 1'
#
loop_
_entity.id
_entity.type
_entity.pdbx_description
1 polymer ?
#
loop_
_entity_poly.entity_id
_entity_poly.type
_entity_poly.pdbx_seq_one_letter_code
_entity_poly.pdbx_strand_id
1 'polypeptide(L)'
;MQGDDSAARREEVRTFWTGPQLSFYEALSLKSLLATGATVVLYSYEDHLIVPDGVELRDANDILSEEVLRQYNADSDKGWSRHADLFRYIMLHRFGGWYVDLDVICLRDRLPPAEMYVARADAATIFNTIMKFPAGCPALADLVARAQRILPTADRALTEEARVVIGPKLLSEVLSEHGLDDRAEPRAKAYEIPFQEALAFFNPAQCEEIEARLADSDFAHLWNGAWTTLRIPKTYGPPPGSWLDVMFRRFDIRVSEHGRLQYDALVSWVMEDCLLEEFKIRTGGGSIDKDTVAAFGAEIERIGWQPRDRLYRPPVNTDAVPVDGSSPLAQTSAPQTVRSFWHGARLGPYRLLCLKSFADRGHRVEVFSYDTDFAAPDWLTVRDARDILPAQEVLSPLPQGGGAIHGDLFRYALLERLGGWWIDPDVMLMQPDLPDTDLFVAGHDAFGQIPPAVVKCPPGYPLIKAALTHARALGGDHARWSRVGAPLWTALVAEHEAGALRLASEPLGPVSWFTVPDLFDPARMDRLSQQAAATCFLRLQDEVWRRAGIPAWLAPPEGSFLGMLLQRHGIDTGFPASLEFGELNRWIRHMYRAVQAERADPSVALDARLS
;
A
#
# COMPACT_ATOMS: atom_id res chain seq x y z
N MET A 1 65.26 -4.18 27.78
CA MET A 1 64.41 -4.07 26.58
C MET A 1 63.33 -5.13 26.72
N GLN A 2 62.32 -4.84 27.54
CA GLN A 2 61.16 -5.71 27.75
C GLN A 2 60.22 -5.49 26.57
N GLY A 3 59.92 -6.55 25.83
CA GLY A 3 58.95 -6.54 24.75
C GLY A 3 57.55 -6.36 25.33
N ASP A 4 56.88 -5.31 24.87
CA ASP A 4 55.45 -5.08 25.05
C ASP A 4 54.72 -6.10 24.17
N ASP A 5 54.33 -7.22 24.78
CA ASP A 5 53.52 -8.27 24.16
C ASP A 5 52.08 -8.19 24.71
N SER A 6 51.46 -7.02 24.55
CA SER A 6 50.02 -6.87 24.68
C SER A 6 49.38 -6.97 23.29
N ALA A 7 49.30 -8.19 22.75
CA ALA A 7 48.39 -8.47 21.66
C ALA A 7 46.99 -8.04 22.12
N ALA A 8 46.50 -6.90 21.60
CA ALA A 8 45.20 -6.35 21.97
C ALA A 8 44.15 -7.46 21.84
N ARG A 9 43.61 -7.88 22.98
CA ARG A 9 42.70 -9.03 23.05
C ARG A 9 41.50 -8.70 22.15
N ARG A 10 41.35 -9.46 21.06
CA ARG A 10 40.19 -9.31 20.16
C ARG A 10 38.92 -9.47 20.99
N GLU A 11 37.99 -8.54 20.80
CA GLU A 11 36.66 -8.63 21.39
C GLU A 11 35.99 -9.92 20.90
N GLU A 12 35.27 -10.61 21.79
CA GLU A 12 34.52 -11.81 21.46
C GLU A 12 33.02 -11.50 21.45
N VAL A 13 32.37 -11.80 20.33
CA VAL A 13 30.93 -11.67 20.14
C VAL A 13 30.31 -13.05 20.07
N ARG A 14 29.35 -13.31 20.94
CA ARG A 14 28.62 -14.56 20.98
C ARG A 14 27.19 -14.34 20.53
N THR A 15 26.64 -15.34 19.87
CA THR A 15 25.27 -15.30 19.34
C THR A 15 24.66 -16.68 19.41
N PHE A 16 23.34 -16.77 19.25
CA PHE A 16 22.58 -18.00 19.38
C PHE A 16 21.60 -18.15 18.23
N TRP A 17 21.52 -19.37 17.68
CA TRP A 17 20.54 -19.74 16.67
C TRP A 17 20.06 -21.17 16.88
N THR A 18 18.78 -21.38 16.64
CA THR A 18 18.20 -22.71 16.51
C THR A 18 17.10 -22.67 15.46
N GLY A 19 16.95 -23.76 14.71
CA GLY A 19 16.00 -23.87 13.62
C GLY A 19 16.68 -24.17 12.27
N PRO A 20 16.10 -23.71 11.14
CA PRO A 20 16.59 -24.06 9.82
C PRO A 20 17.97 -23.44 9.54
N GLN A 21 18.56 -23.84 8.42
CA GLN A 21 19.80 -23.27 7.89
C GLN A 21 19.74 -21.72 7.86
N LEU A 22 20.85 -21.07 8.23
CA LEU A 22 20.98 -19.61 8.20
C LEU A 22 20.62 -19.05 6.83
N SER A 23 19.80 -18.01 6.81
CA SER A 23 19.49 -17.28 5.58
C SER A 23 20.57 -16.25 5.26
N PHE A 24 20.39 -15.54 4.14
CA PHE A 24 21.29 -14.44 3.77
C PHE A 24 21.34 -13.32 4.82
N TYR A 25 20.26 -13.12 5.58
CA TYR A 25 20.14 -12.03 6.54
C TYR A 25 20.82 -12.37 7.87
N GLU A 26 20.72 -13.62 8.36
CA GLU A 26 21.52 -14.04 9.52
C GLU A 26 23.01 -14.10 9.18
N ALA A 27 23.35 -14.53 7.96
CA ALA A 27 24.73 -14.48 7.47
C ALA A 27 25.27 -13.04 7.39
N LEU A 28 24.44 -12.08 6.99
CA LEU A 28 24.78 -10.65 6.99
C LEU A 28 25.15 -10.15 8.39
N SER A 29 24.35 -10.49 9.41
CA SER A 29 24.63 -10.14 10.81
C SER A 29 26.01 -10.66 11.24
N LEU A 30 26.28 -11.95 11.02
CA LEU A 30 27.57 -12.58 11.34
C LEU A 30 28.75 -11.92 10.59
N LYS A 31 28.61 -11.67 9.28
CA LYS A 31 29.67 -11.03 8.49
C LYS A 31 29.93 -9.60 8.93
N SER A 32 28.90 -8.86 9.34
CA SER A 32 29.07 -7.50 9.87
C SER A 32 29.89 -7.48 11.17
N LEU A 33 29.68 -8.48 12.04
CA LEU A 33 30.44 -8.64 13.28
C LEU A 33 31.89 -9.06 13.01
N LEU A 34 32.12 -9.98 12.08
CA LEU A 34 33.46 -10.38 11.66
C LEU A 34 34.26 -9.20 11.09
N ALA A 35 33.61 -8.31 10.34
CA ALA A 35 34.25 -7.14 9.75
C ALA A 35 34.82 -6.16 10.79
N THR A 36 34.36 -6.23 12.05
CA THR A 36 34.91 -5.44 13.16
C THR A 36 36.28 -5.95 13.67
N GLY A 37 36.72 -7.12 13.19
CA GLY A 37 37.89 -7.83 13.70
C GLY A 37 37.65 -8.65 14.97
N ALA A 38 36.39 -8.73 15.44
CA ALA A 38 36.01 -9.56 16.57
C ALA A 38 36.07 -11.06 16.26
N THR A 39 36.28 -11.87 17.30
CA THR A 39 36.03 -13.31 17.23
C THR A 39 34.53 -13.54 17.38
N VAL A 40 33.90 -14.19 16.39
CA VAL A 40 32.44 -14.43 16.40
C VAL A 40 32.15 -15.90 16.64
N VAL A 41 31.38 -16.19 17.69
CA VAL A 41 30.99 -17.55 18.08
C VAL A 41 29.47 -17.70 17.99
N LEU A 42 29.01 -18.58 17.12
CA LEU A 42 27.61 -18.98 17.00
C LEU A 42 27.36 -20.24 17.82
N TYR A 43 26.45 -20.15 18.78
CA TYR A 43 25.94 -21.31 19.50
C TYR A 43 24.64 -21.82 18.88
N SER A 44 24.54 -23.13 18.70
CA SER A 44 23.37 -23.78 18.11
C SER A 44 23.26 -25.23 18.59
N TYR A 45 22.03 -25.76 18.59
CA TYR A 45 21.80 -27.19 18.85
C TYR A 45 22.05 -28.06 17.60
N GLU A 46 22.17 -27.41 16.45
CA GLU A 46 22.33 -28.01 15.14
C GLU A 46 23.81 -28.03 14.73
N ASP A 47 24.41 -29.22 14.70
CA ASP A 47 25.83 -29.44 14.41
C ASP A 47 26.24 -29.27 12.93
N HIS A 48 25.26 -29.10 12.05
CA HIS A 48 25.43 -29.10 10.59
C HIS A 48 25.10 -27.76 9.92
N LEU A 49 24.97 -26.68 10.71
CA LEU A 49 24.75 -25.34 10.15
C LEU A 49 25.93 -24.90 9.29
N ILE A 50 25.64 -24.49 8.07
CA ILE A 50 26.60 -23.80 7.21
C ILE A 50 26.74 -22.36 7.73
N VAL A 51 27.92 -22.01 8.25
CA VAL A 51 28.23 -20.67 8.78
C VAL A 51 29.24 -19.94 7.88
N PRO A 52 29.27 -18.60 7.86
CA PRO A 52 30.29 -17.84 7.15
C PRO A 52 31.71 -18.17 7.65
N ASP A 53 32.69 -18.14 6.73
CA ASP A 53 34.10 -18.33 7.07
C ASP A 53 34.54 -17.36 8.19
N GLY A 54 35.17 -17.91 9.23
CA GLY A 54 35.62 -17.16 10.40
C GLY A 54 34.64 -17.16 11.58
N VAL A 55 33.41 -17.66 11.41
CA VAL A 55 32.50 -17.92 12.52
C VAL A 55 32.82 -19.28 13.16
N GLU A 56 32.96 -19.30 14.48
CA GLU A 56 33.10 -20.55 15.24
C GLU A 56 31.71 -21.07 15.61
N LEU A 57 31.36 -22.29 15.19
CA LEU A 57 30.13 -22.98 15.59
C LEU A 57 30.38 -23.82 16.86
N ARG A 58 29.54 -23.64 17.89
CA ARG A 58 29.60 -24.40 19.16
C ARG A 58 28.23 -24.96 19.53
N ASP A 59 28.24 -26.04 20.32
CA ASP A 59 27.03 -26.66 20.84
C ASP A 59 26.38 -25.75 21.91
N ALA A 60 25.12 -25.38 21.69
CA ALA A 60 24.32 -24.60 22.63
C ALA A 60 24.09 -25.32 23.97
N ASN A 61 24.18 -26.65 24.03
CA ASN A 61 24.11 -27.41 25.28
C ASN A 61 25.22 -27.05 26.28
N ASP A 62 26.33 -26.46 25.82
CA ASP A 62 27.40 -25.96 26.70
C ASP A 62 26.94 -24.80 27.60
N ILE A 63 25.83 -24.14 27.23
CA ILE A 63 25.28 -22.96 27.90
C ILE A 63 23.94 -23.29 28.55
N LEU A 64 23.01 -23.85 27.78
CA LEU A 64 21.67 -24.18 28.22
C LEU A 64 21.21 -25.45 27.48
N SER A 65 20.78 -26.46 28.22
CA SER A 65 20.33 -27.74 27.63
C SER A 65 19.10 -27.55 26.73
N GLU A 66 19.07 -28.25 25.60
CA GLU A 66 17.89 -28.33 24.72
C GLU A 66 16.65 -28.90 25.46
N GLU A 67 16.85 -29.67 26.53
CA GLU A 67 15.74 -30.17 27.35
C GLU A 67 14.93 -29.04 27.98
N VAL A 68 15.56 -27.90 28.33
CA VAL A 68 14.87 -26.72 28.87
C VAL A 68 13.93 -26.10 27.83
N LEU A 69 14.35 -26.09 26.56
CA LEU A 69 13.53 -25.66 25.43
C LEU A 69 12.33 -26.60 25.27
N ARG A 70 12.56 -27.92 25.24
CA ARG A 70 11.48 -28.91 25.09
C ARG A 70 10.49 -28.90 26.26
N GLN A 71 10.98 -28.72 27.48
CA GLN A 71 10.17 -28.80 28.69
C GLN A 71 9.25 -27.60 28.90
N TYR A 72 9.69 -26.40 28.53
CA TYR A 72 8.97 -25.17 28.88
C TYR A 72 8.53 -24.34 27.68
N ASN A 73 8.92 -24.72 26.45
CA ASN A 73 8.85 -23.84 25.29
C ASN A 73 8.45 -24.53 23.96
N ALA A 74 8.04 -25.80 23.97
CA ALA A 74 7.78 -26.57 22.74
C ALA A 74 6.53 -26.14 21.94
N ASP A 75 5.57 -25.43 22.53
CA ASP A 75 4.23 -25.29 21.95
C ASP A 75 3.91 -23.91 21.32
N SER A 76 4.89 -23.01 21.14
CA SER A 76 4.67 -21.75 20.38
C SER A 76 5.97 -21.03 19.98
N ASP A 77 5.89 -20.17 18.95
CA ASP A 77 6.95 -19.21 18.55
C ASP A 77 7.48 -18.37 19.74
N LYS A 78 6.61 -18.12 20.73
CA LYS A 78 6.93 -17.37 21.96
C LYS A 78 7.76 -18.18 22.95
N GLY A 79 7.75 -19.51 22.88
CA GLY A 79 8.62 -20.38 23.67
C GLY A 79 10.09 -20.19 23.31
N TRP A 80 10.39 -20.11 22.01
CA TRP A 80 11.75 -19.93 21.50
C TRP A 80 12.40 -18.61 21.97
N SER A 81 11.61 -17.53 22.01
CA SER A 81 12.09 -16.22 22.50
C SER A 81 12.53 -16.26 23.97
N ARG A 82 11.75 -16.91 24.84
CA ARG A 82 12.09 -17.06 26.27
C ARG A 82 13.36 -17.89 26.46
N HIS A 83 13.53 -18.93 25.65
CA HIS A 83 14.73 -19.74 25.69
C HIS A 83 15.97 -18.93 25.32
N ALA A 84 15.89 -18.13 24.24
CA ALA A 84 16.96 -17.23 23.82
C ALA A 84 17.27 -16.16 24.88
N ASP A 85 16.26 -15.59 25.55
CA ASP A 85 16.44 -14.65 26.67
C ASP A 85 17.26 -15.28 27.81
N LEU A 86 16.88 -16.47 28.28
CA LEU A 86 17.61 -17.14 29.35
C LEU A 86 19.03 -17.53 28.91
N PHE A 87 19.16 -18.02 27.68
CA PHE A 87 20.43 -18.41 27.08
C PHE A 87 21.45 -17.26 27.11
N ARG A 88 21.05 -16.07 26.63
CA ARG A 88 21.94 -14.89 26.57
C ARG A 88 22.33 -14.38 27.95
N TYR A 89 21.42 -14.44 28.93
CA TYR A 89 21.74 -14.04 30.31
C TYR A 89 22.76 -14.98 30.96
N ILE A 90 22.57 -16.30 30.83
CA ILE A 90 23.52 -17.30 31.35
C ILE A 90 24.89 -17.13 30.69
N MET A 91 24.90 -16.96 29.37
CA MET A 91 26.11 -16.76 28.59
C MET A 91 26.89 -15.51 29.04
N LEU A 92 26.23 -14.36 29.12
CA LEU A 92 26.86 -13.11 29.53
C LEU A 92 27.30 -13.15 31.01
N HIS A 93 26.53 -13.78 31.89
CA HIS A 93 26.93 -13.94 33.28
C HIS A 93 28.22 -14.78 33.38
N ARG A 94 28.31 -15.87 32.61
CA ARG A 94 29.45 -16.80 32.64
C ARG A 94 30.72 -16.23 32.01
N PHE A 95 30.60 -15.58 30.85
CA PHE A 95 31.77 -15.20 30.05
C PHE A 95 32.00 -13.70 29.93
N GLY A 96 30.98 -12.87 30.22
CA GLY A 96 30.98 -11.46 29.84
C GLY A 96 31.15 -11.25 28.33
N GLY A 97 31.60 -10.07 27.94
CA GLY A 97 31.79 -9.71 26.53
C GLY A 97 30.46 -9.41 25.85
N TRP A 98 30.40 -9.60 24.54
CA TRP A 98 29.23 -9.24 23.72
C TRP A 98 28.30 -10.43 23.46
N TYR A 99 27.00 -10.15 23.51
CA TYR A 99 25.94 -10.95 22.92
C TYR A 99 25.17 -10.09 21.89
N VAL A 100 24.91 -10.67 20.72
CA VAL A 100 24.19 -10.00 19.62
C VAL A 100 23.26 -11.01 18.93
N ASP A 101 21.97 -10.69 18.78
CA ASP A 101 21.03 -11.51 18.01
C ASP A 101 21.38 -11.52 16.50
N LEU A 102 20.94 -12.56 15.77
CA LEU A 102 21.26 -12.74 14.34
C LEU A 102 20.44 -11.88 13.38
N ASP A 103 19.82 -10.82 13.86
CA ASP A 103 19.13 -9.80 13.07
C ASP A 103 19.66 -8.40 13.39
N VAL A 104 20.96 -8.32 13.69
CA VAL A 104 21.67 -7.07 13.97
C VAL A 104 22.88 -6.92 13.06
N ILE A 105 23.00 -5.75 12.43
CA ILE A 105 24.16 -5.36 11.64
C ILE A 105 25.01 -4.38 12.45
N CYS A 106 26.31 -4.67 12.60
CA CYS A 106 27.26 -3.66 13.07
C CYS A 106 27.62 -2.72 11.92
N LEU A 107 27.36 -1.42 12.10
CA LEU A 107 27.52 -0.42 11.04
C LEU A 107 28.94 0.16 10.99
N ARG A 108 29.68 0.02 12.09
CA ARG A 108 31.02 0.56 12.31
C ARG A 108 32.11 -0.47 12.01
N ASP A 109 33.31 0.02 11.74
CA ASP A 109 34.49 -0.83 11.51
C ASP A 109 35.06 -1.44 12.81
N ARG A 110 34.50 -1.09 13.97
CA ARG A 110 34.86 -1.63 15.28
C ARG A 110 33.66 -1.60 16.23
N LEU A 111 33.61 -2.54 17.16
CA LEU A 111 32.64 -2.52 18.25
C LEU A 111 32.87 -1.32 19.20
N PRO A 112 31.82 -0.79 19.85
CA PRO A 112 31.95 0.26 20.85
C PRO A 112 32.96 -0.12 21.96
N PRO A 113 33.92 0.76 22.31
CA PRO A 113 34.92 0.48 23.34
C PRO A 113 34.37 0.70 24.76
N ALA A 114 33.18 0.15 25.05
CA ALA A 114 32.51 0.26 26.34
C ALA A 114 32.71 -1.01 27.17
N GLU A 115 32.72 -0.90 28.50
CA GLU A 115 32.74 -2.06 29.41
C GLU A 115 31.36 -2.72 29.53
N MET A 116 30.31 -1.91 29.38
CA MET A 116 28.91 -2.33 29.34
C MET A 116 28.23 -1.63 28.17
N TYR A 117 27.34 -2.35 27.46
CA TYR A 117 26.55 -1.81 26.38
C TYR A 117 25.16 -2.44 26.42
N VAL A 118 24.15 -1.61 26.51
CA VAL A 118 22.74 -1.92 26.26
C VAL A 118 22.11 -0.66 25.70
N ALA A 119 21.06 -0.76 24.90
CA ALA A 119 20.41 0.42 24.33
C ALA A 119 18.93 0.46 24.66
N ARG A 120 18.41 1.68 24.84
CA ARG A 120 17.01 1.93 25.16
C ARG A 120 16.11 1.67 23.95
N ALA A 121 14.98 1.01 24.18
CA ALA A 121 13.87 0.95 23.25
C ALA A 121 13.05 2.25 23.29
N ASP A 122 12.78 2.70 24.52
CA ASP A 122 12.00 3.89 24.85
C ASP A 122 12.46 4.42 26.22
N ALA A 123 11.70 5.36 26.80
CA ALA A 123 12.06 5.96 28.08
C ALA A 123 12.12 4.96 29.26
N ALA A 124 11.32 3.89 29.21
CA ALA A 124 11.18 2.92 30.30
C ALA A 124 11.85 1.57 30.02
N THR A 125 12.06 1.23 28.74
CA THR A 125 12.45 -0.12 28.33
C THR A 125 13.85 -0.15 27.71
N ILE A 126 14.67 -1.10 28.15
CA ILE A 126 15.97 -1.46 27.57
C ILE A 126 15.83 -2.82 26.87
N PHE A 127 16.24 -2.91 25.61
CA PHE A 127 16.21 -4.17 24.86
C PHE A 127 17.41 -5.05 25.19
N ASN A 128 17.20 -6.36 25.02
CA ASN A 128 18.18 -7.41 25.34
C ASN A 128 18.76 -8.09 24.08
N THR A 129 18.53 -7.50 22.90
CA THR A 129 19.04 -7.99 21.59
C THR A 129 20.54 -7.78 21.44
N ILE A 130 21.08 -6.70 22.01
CA ILE A 130 22.49 -6.31 21.94
C ILE A 130 22.95 -5.97 23.34
N MET A 131 23.88 -6.77 23.88
CA MET A 131 24.27 -6.67 25.27
C MET A 131 25.78 -6.87 25.40
N LYS A 132 26.44 -6.01 26.17
CA LYS A 132 27.80 -6.22 26.66
C LYS A 132 27.85 -6.04 28.16
N PHE A 133 28.48 -6.98 28.86
CA PHE A 133 28.67 -6.91 30.31
C PHE A 133 30.01 -7.53 30.71
N PRO A 134 30.60 -7.12 31.85
CA PRO A 134 31.71 -7.85 32.46
C PRO A 134 31.24 -9.21 32.97
N ALA A 135 32.13 -10.21 32.93
CA ALA A 135 31.86 -11.54 33.47
C ALA A 135 31.54 -11.45 34.97
N GLY A 136 30.55 -12.23 35.43
CA GLY A 136 30.14 -12.24 36.83
C GLY A 136 29.37 -10.99 37.29
N CYS A 137 28.87 -10.14 36.38
CA CYS A 137 28.06 -8.97 36.74
C CYS A 137 26.90 -9.36 37.69
N PRO A 138 26.76 -8.73 38.88
CA PRO A 138 25.71 -9.06 39.85
C PRO A 138 24.29 -8.92 39.31
N ALA A 139 24.04 -7.91 38.46
CA ALA A 139 22.75 -7.72 37.80
C ALA A 139 22.39 -8.90 36.90
N LEU A 140 23.35 -9.47 36.15
CA LEU A 140 23.11 -10.66 35.34
C LEU A 140 22.86 -11.91 36.20
N ALA A 141 23.52 -12.04 37.35
CA ALA A 141 23.28 -13.15 38.28
C ALA A 141 21.83 -13.14 38.80
N ASP A 142 21.35 -11.96 39.20
CA ASP A 142 19.96 -11.75 39.65
C ASP A 142 18.97 -11.96 38.50
N LEU A 143 19.27 -11.44 37.31
CA LEU A 143 18.46 -11.63 36.10
C LEU A 143 18.28 -13.11 35.75
N VAL A 144 19.36 -13.90 35.76
CA VAL A 144 19.31 -15.36 35.55
C VAL A 144 18.45 -16.03 36.62
N ALA A 145 18.67 -15.71 37.89
CA ALA A 145 17.92 -16.32 39.00
C ALA A 145 16.42 -15.98 38.97
N ARG A 146 16.05 -14.76 38.56
CA ARG A 146 14.66 -14.37 38.35
C ARG A 146 14.06 -15.08 37.14
N ALA A 147 14.76 -15.08 36.01
CA ALA A 147 14.31 -15.74 34.79
C ALA A 147 14.04 -17.24 35.02
N GLN A 148 14.94 -17.94 35.70
CA GLN A 148 14.78 -19.36 36.06
C GLN A 148 13.61 -19.63 37.02
N ARG A 149 13.29 -18.70 37.92
CA ARG A 149 12.11 -18.82 38.80
C ARG A 149 10.80 -18.61 38.05
N ILE A 150 10.81 -17.70 37.08
CA ILE A 150 9.64 -17.33 36.30
C ILE A 150 9.32 -18.40 35.25
N LEU A 151 10.34 -18.97 34.59
CA LEU A 151 10.18 -19.86 33.44
C LEU A 151 9.17 -21.02 33.67
N PRO A 152 9.20 -21.75 34.81
CA PRO A 152 8.24 -22.84 35.08
C PRO A 152 6.79 -22.38 35.30
N THR A 153 6.59 -21.11 35.67
CA THR A 153 5.26 -20.52 35.91
C THR A 153 4.65 -19.92 34.65
N ALA A 154 5.49 -19.54 33.69
CA ALA A 154 5.08 -18.87 32.45
C ALA A 154 4.32 -19.79 31.48
N ASP A 155 4.39 -21.11 31.66
CA ASP A 155 3.64 -22.11 30.90
C ASP A 155 2.13 -22.12 31.26
N ARG A 156 1.77 -21.67 32.47
CA ARG A 156 0.38 -21.68 32.99
C ARG A 156 -0.37 -20.36 32.77
N ALA A 157 0.24 -19.41 32.07
CA ALA A 157 -0.28 -18.05 31.94
C ALA A 157 -1.30 -17.93 30.79
N LEU A 158 -2.53 -17.54 31.15
CA LEU A 158 -3.69 -17.47 30.24
C LEU A 158 -3.75 -16.18 29.40
N THR A 159 -3.00 -15.12 29.75
CA THR A 159 -2.99 -13.85 29.01
C THR A 159 -1.65 -13.56 28.32
N GLU A 160 -1.70 -12.74 27.27
CA GLU A 160 -0.54 -12.40 26.44
C GLU A 160 0.50 -11.56 27.18
N GLU A 161 0.05 -10.66 28.08
CA GLU A 161 0.92 -9.84 28.93
C GLU A 161 1.70 -10.67 29.96
N ALA A 162 1.17 -11.85 30.32
CA ALA A 162 1.80 -12.78 31.23
C ALA A 162 2.77 -13.75 30.53
N ARG A 163 3.01 -13.60 29.21
CA ARG A 163 3.92 -14.44 28.39
C ARG A 163 5.25 -13.76 28.05
N VAL A 164 5.40 -12.45 28.28
CA VAL A 164 6.64 -11.65 28.06
C VAL A 164 7.39 -11.40 29.38
N VAL A 165 7.65 -12.45 30.15
CA VAL A 165 8.01 -12.28 31.58
C VAL A 165 9.51 -12.18 31.84
N ILE A 166 10.38 -12.66 30.94
CA ILE A 166 11.84 -12.71 31.17
C ILE A 166 12.68 -11.92 30.15
N GLY A 167 12.04 -11.26 29.19
CA GLY A 167 12.70 -10.47 28.14
C GLY A 167 13.07 -9.04 28.58
N PRO A 168 12.93 -8.03 27.69
CA PRO A 168 13.32 -6.64 27.93
C PRO A 168 12.79 -6.02 29.23
N LYS A 169 11.56 -6.38 29.64
CA LYS A 169 10.94 -5.86 30.86
C LYS A 169 11.73 -6.29 32.11
N LEU A 170 12.02 -7.59 32.25
CA LEU A 170 12.77 -8.10 33.40
C LEU A 170 14.20 -7.57 33.40
N LEU A 171 14.83 -7.48 32.23
CA LEU A 171 16.14 -6.84 32.11
C LEU A 171 16.10 -5.39 32.63
N SER A 172 15.13 -4.59 32.18
CA SER A 172 15.00 -3.19 32.55
C SER A 172 14.79 -3.02 34.07
N GLU A 173 13.92 -3.84 34.67
CA GLU A 173 13.68 -3.87 36.11
C GLU A 173 14.98 -4.19 36.88
N VAL A 174 15.70 -5.25 36.48
CA VAL A 174 16.94 -5.65 37.16
C VAL A 174 18.04 -4.61 36.99
N LEU A 175 18.19 -4.00 35.81
CA LEU A 175 19.18 -2.95 35.61
C LEU A 175 18.87 -1.72 36.47
N SER A 176 17.60 -1.33 36.59
CA SER A 176 17.19 -0.20 37.44
C SER A 176 17.45 -0.48 38.92
N GLU A 177 17.11 -1.69 39.41
CA GLU A 177 17.35 -2.08 40.81
C GLU A 177 18.85 -2.13 41.18
N HIS A 178 19.72 -2.39 40.20
CA HIS A 178 21.18 -2.38 40.37
C HIS A 178 21.83 -1.04 40.01
N GLY A 179 21.05 -0.01 39.65
CA GLY A 179 21.54 1.33 39.29
C GLY A 179 22.39 1.37 38.01
N LEU A 180 22.05 0.53 37.02
CA LEU A 180 22.77 0.37 35.76
C LEU A 180 21.98 0.87 34.54
N ASP A 181 20.72 1.21 34.70
CA ASP A 181 19.84 1.72 33.64
C ASP A 181 20.33 3.07 33.08
N ASP A 182 20.88 3.94 33.92
CA ASP A 182 21.50 5.22 33.48
C ASP A 182 22.71 5.05 32.55
N ARG A 183 23.27 3.84 32.45
CA ARG A 183 24.39 3.52 31.54
C ARG A 183 23.91 3.04 30.16
N ALA A 184 22.60 2.91 29.95
CA ALA A 184 22.05 2.49 28.68
C ALA A 184 22.21 3.57 27.62
N GLU A 185 22.70 3.17 26.45
CA GLU A 185 22.85 4.03 25.30
C GLU A 185 21.47 4.52 24.79
N PRO A 186 21.41 5.71 24.18
CA PRO A 186 20.21 6.20 23.53
C PRO A 186 19.70 5.23 22.46
N ARG A 187 18.39 5.24 22.23
CA ARG A 187 17.73 4.45 21.18
C ARG A 187 18.43 4.56 19.81
N ALA A 188 18.85 5.76 19.44
CA ALA A 188 19.51 6.05 18.16
C ALA A 188 20.81 5.25 17.93
N LYS A 189 21.43 4.70 18.97
CA LYS A 189 22.67 3.92 18.83
C LYS A 189 22.46 2.51 18.27
N ALA A 190 21.26 1.93 18.42
CA ALA A 190 21.00 0.55 18.00
C ALA A 190 19.60 0.30 17.40
N TYR A 191 18.62 1.15 17.72
CA TYR A 191 17.20 0.97 17.42
C TYR A 191 16.58 2.23 16.77
N GLU A 192 17.38 2.97 16.02
CA GLU A 192 16.97 4.21 15.34
C GLU A 192 15.80 3.96 14.37
N ILE A 193 15.84 2.83 13.64
CA ILE A 193 14.70 2.36 12.85
C ILE A 193 13.81 1.50 13.74
N PRO A 194 12.60 1.97 14.11
CA PRO A 194 11.72 1.23 15.00
C PRO A 194 11.12 0.00 14.29
N PHE A 195 10.56 -0.93 15.08
CA PHE A 195 9.86 -2.11 14.60
C PHE A 195 8.79 -1.78 13.54
N GLN A 196 8.06 -0.67 13.71
CA GLN A 196 7.01 -0.20 12.80
C GLN A 196 7.53 0.25 11.43
N GLU A 197 8.84 0.48 11.28
CA GLU A 197 9.48 0.90 10.03
C GLU A 197 10.41 -0.20 9.48
N ALA A 198 10.33 -1.44 10.00
CA ALA A 198 11.25 -2.53 9.64
C ALA A 198 11.24 -2.89 8.13
N LEU A 199 10.20 -2.52 7.38
CA LEU A 199 10.18 -2.69 5.91
C LEU A 199 10.98 -1.65 5.15
N ALA A 200 11.29 -0.50 5.75
CA ALA A 200 12.04 0.56 5.08
C ALA A 200 13.42 0.07 4.64
N PHE A 201 13.98 -0.91 5.33
CA PHE A 201 15.22 -1.60 4.95
C PHE A 201 15.17 -2.26 3.56
N PHE A 202 13.99 -2.67 3.10
CA PHE A 202 13.77 -3.26 1.78
C PHE A 202 13.37 -2.23 0.71
N ASN A 203 13.07 -0.98 1.09
CA ASN A 203 12.57 0.04 0.17
C ASN A 203 13.74 0.75 -0.55
N PRO A 204 13.88 0.62 -1.89
CA PRO A 204 14.90 1.34 -2.64
C PRO A 204 14.75 2.87 -2.52
N ALA A 205 13.52 3.38 -2.45
CA ALA A 205 13.26 4.82 -2.38
C ALA A 205 13.66 5.45 -1.02
N GLN A 206 13.81 4.64 0.04
CA GLN A 206 14.21 5.12 1.37
C GLN A 206 15.67 4.81 1.69
N CYS A 207 16.46 4.31 0.74
CA CYS A 207 17.84 3.90 1.00
C CYS A 207 18.67 5.06 1.59
N GLU A 208 18.60 6.24 0.97
CA GLU A 208 19.36 7.43 1.42
C GLU A 208 18.86 7.95 2.78
N GLU A 209 17.54 7.95 3.02
CA GLU A 209 16.94 8.35 4.30
C GLU A 209 17.43 7.45 5.45
N ILE A 210 17.39 6.12 5.23
CA ILE A 210 17.82 5.13 6.22
C ILE A 210 19.33 5.24 6.46
N GLU A 211 20.13 5.44 5.41
CA GLU A 211 21.57 5.66 5.55
C GLU A 211 21.88 6.93 6.36
N ALA A 212 21.16 8.04 6.10
CA ALA A 212 21.32 9.28 6.85
C ALA A 212 20.94 9.13 8.34
N ARG A 213 19.82 8.47 8.64
CA ARG A 213 19.37 8.23 10.03
C ARG A 213 20.34 7.34 10.79
N LEU A 214 20.92 6.34 10.13
CA LEU A 214 21.86 5.39 10.73
C LEU A 214 23.31 5.88 10.73
N ALA A 215 23.60 7.08 10.22
CA ALA A 215 24.96 7.60 10.09
C ALA A 215 25.72 7.65 11.43
N ASP A 216 25.00 7.92 12.53
CA ASP A 216 25.52 8.02 13.90
C ASP A 216 25.29 6.76 14.76
N SER A 217 24.56 5.77 14.24
CA SER A 217 24.27 4.50 14.93
C SER A 217 25.49 3.57 14.96
N ASP A 218 25.59 2.75 16.01
CA ASP A 218 26.59 1.68 16.11
C ASP A 218 26.08 0.39 15.47
N PHE A 219 24.77 0.14 15.63
CA PHE A 219 24.08 -1.04 15.12
C PHE A 219 22.76 -0.68 14.44
N ALA A 220 22.31 -1.54 13.53
CA ALA A 220 20.95 -1.55 13.02
C ALA A 220 20.27 -2.89 13.35
N HIS A 221 19.16 -2.84 14.08
CA HIS A 221 18.31 -3.99 14.34
C HIS A 221 17.29 -4.15 13.21
N LEU A 222 17.27 -5.34 12.60
CA LEU A 222 16.49 -5.66 11.40
C LEU A 222 15.07 -6.16 11.72
N TRP A 223 14.79 -6.54 12.96
CA TRP A 223 13.48 -7.02 13.40
C TRP A 223 13.04 -8.27 12.63
N ASN A 224 13.86 -9.32 12.60
CA ASN A 224 13.55 -10.55 11.85
C ASN A 224 12.19 -11.16 12.25
N GLY A 225 11.76 -10.95 13.49
CA GLY A 225 10.42 -11.34 13.97
C GLY A 225 9.30 -10.69 13.15
N ALA A 226 9.42 -9.40 12.80
CA ALA A 226 8.48 -8.69 11.94
C ALA A 226 8.40 -9.34 10.55
N TRP A 227 9.55 -9.62 9.95
CA TRP A 227 9.63 -10.22 8.62
C TRP A 227 9.06 -11.64 8.59
N THR A 228 9.21 -12.37 9.71
CA THR A 228 8.62 -13.70 9.89
C THR A 228 7.10 -13.64 9.99
N THR A 229 6.55 -12.67 10.73
CA THR A 229 5.10 -12.41 10.76
C THR A 229 4.56 -12.15 9.36
N LEU A 230 5.29 -11.36 8.56
CA LEU A 230 4.97 -11.03 7.17
C LEU A 230 5.30 -12.15 6.17
N ARG A 231 5.85 -13.27 6.63
CA ARG A 231 6.23 -14.44 5.82
C ARG A 231 7.19 -14.11 4.68
N ILE A 232 8.05 -13.09 4.87
CA ILE A 232 9.06 -12.72 3.88
C ILE A 232 10.05 -13.88 3.74
N PRO A 233 10.25 -14.43 2.51
CA PRO A 233 11.12 -15.57 2.33
C PRO A 233 12.58 -15.11 2.38
N LYS A 234 13.22 -15.36 3.51
CA LYS A 234 14.61 -14.95 3.79
C LYS A 234 15.66 -15.68 2.93
N THR A 235 15.25 -16.67 2.15
CA THR A 235 16.08 -17.34 1.13
C THR A 235 16.26 -16.53 -0.15
N TYR A 236 15.58 -15.39 -0.28
CA TYR A 236 15.77 -14.44 -1.37
C TYR A 236 16.51 -13.19 -0.87
N GLY A 237 17.33 -12.61 -1.73
CA GLY A 237 17.99 -11.33 -1.45
C GLY A 237 17.01 -10.16 -1.48
N PRO A 238 17.39 -9.02 -0.91
CA PRO A 238 16.55 -7.83 -0.86
C PRO A 238 16.38 -7.20 -2.27
N PRO A 239 15.37 -6.33 -2.46
CA PRO A 239 15.19 -5.58 -3.68
C PRO A 239 16.45 -4.79 -4.06
N PRO A 240 16.84 -4.76 -5.35
CA PRO A 240 17.98 -3.97 -5.81
C PRO A 240 17.86 -2.50 -5.39
N GLY A 241 18.97 -1.91 -4.92
CA GLY A 241 18.99 -0.50 -4.52
C GLY A 241 18.38 -0.20 -3.14
N SER A 242 17.79 -1.18 -2.46
CA SER A 242 17.41 -1.04 -1.04
C SER A 242 18.64 -0.93 -0.13
N TRP A 243 18.43 -0.41 1.08
CA TRP A 243 19.50 -0.32 2.07
C TRP A 243 20.09 -1.71 2.41
N LEU A 244 19.25 -2.75 2.50
CA LEU A 244 19.73 -4.13 2.66
C LEU A 244 20.56 -4.61 1.47
N ASP A 245 20.24 -4.22 0.25
CA ASP A 245 21.08 -4.54 -0.92
C ASP A 245 22.45 -3.87 -0.85
N VAL A 246 22.52 -2.63 -0.36
CA VAL A 246 23.79 -1.95 -0.08
C VAL A 246 24.59 -2.73 0.98
N MET A 247 23.95 -3.17 2.06
CA MET A 247 24.61 -3.96 3.11
C MET A 247 25.06 -5.33 2.61
N PHE A 248 24.25 -6.01 1.79
CA PHE A 248 24.62 -7.28 1.16
C PHE A 248 25.89 -7.10 0.32
N ARG A 249 25.98 -6.03 -0.48
CA ARG A 249 27.18 -5.70 -1.25
C ARG A 249 28.38 -5.37 -0.36
N ARG A 250 28.17 -4.56 0.69
CA ARG A 250 29.23 -4.17 1.65
C ARG A 250 29.89 -5.38 2.31
N PHE A 251 29.11 -6.41 2.63
CA PHE A 251 29.58 -7.60 3.33
C PHE A 251 29.68 -8.85 2.43
N ASP A 252 29.76 -8.68 1.11
CA ASP A 252 29.92 -9.75 0.11
C ASP A 252 28.92 -10.92 0.29
N ILE A 253 27.65 -10.58 0.50
CA ILE A 253 26.53 -11.53 0.40
C ILE A 253 26.06 -11.53 -1.05
N ARG A 254 26.31 -12.65 -1.75
CA ARG A 254 26.01 -12.77 -3.18
C ARG A 254 24.66 -13.43 -3.39
N VAL A 255 23.81 -12.72 -4.15
CA VAL A 255 22.50 -13.21 -4.56
C VAL A 255 22.34 -12.96 -6.05
N SER A 256 21.85 -13.96 -6.79
CA SER A 256 21.55 -13.81 -8.22
C SER A 256 20.43 -12.79 -8.44
N GLU A 257 20.39 -12.12 -9.59
CA GLU A 257 19.30 -11.18 -9.92
C GLU A 257 17.91 -11.82 -9.83
N HIS A 258 17.77 -13.07 -10.27
CA HIS A 258 16.52 -13.84 -10.21
C HIS A 258 16.17 -14.31 -8.79
N GLY A 259 17.12 -14.27 -7.86
CA GLY A 259 16.96 -14.67 -6.47
C GLY A 259 16.63 -13.50 -5.54
N ARG A 260 16.09 -12.40 -6.06
CA ARG A 260 15.79 -11.19 -5.28
C ARG A 260 14.29 -10.95 -5.15
N LEU A 261 13.91 -10.51 -3.96
CA LEU A 261 12.60 -9.98 -3.64
C LEU A 261 12.32 -8.73 -4.46
N GLN A 262 11.06 -8.51 -4.79
CA GLN A 262 10.58 -7.25 -5.36
C GLN A 262 9.86 -6.49 -4.24
N TYR A 263 10.10 -5.18 -4.14
CA TYR A 263 9.59 -4.38 -3.02
C TYR A 263 8.06 -4.30 -3.03
N ASP A 264 7.44 -4.24 -4.21
CA ASP A 264 6.00 -4.28 -4.42
C ASP A 264 5.35 -5.52 -3.79
N ALA A 265 5.92 -6.71 -3.98
CA ALA A 265 5.44 -7.95 -3.38
C ALA A 265 5.48 -7.89 -1.85
N LEU A 266 6.50 -7.26 -1.28
CA LEU A 266 6.60 -7.05 0.17
C LEU A 266 5.49 -6.12 0.67
N VAL A 267 5.19 -5.04 -0.05
CA VAL A 267 4.07 -4.14 0.26
C VAL A 267 2.75 -4.90 0.19
N SER A 268 2.51 -5.72 -0.85
CA SER A 268 1.28 -6.51 -0.97
C SER A 268 1.08 -7.45 0.21
N TRP A 269 2.13 -8.16 0.65
CA TRP A 269 2.05 -9.07 1.80
C TRP A 269 1.73 -8.36 3.11
N VAL A 270 2.20 -7.13 3.26
CA VAL A 270 1.95 -6.30 4.45
C VAL A 270 0.53 -5.78 4.47
N MET A 271 0.01 -5.38 3.31
CA MET A 271 -1.40 -5.02 3.17
C MET A 271 -2.30 -6.22 3.48
N GLU A 272 -1.94 -7.42 3.00
CA GLU A 272 -2.64 -8.67 3.32
C GLU A 272 -2.61 -8.96 4.83
N ASP A 273 -1.46 -8.86 5.49
CA ASP A 273 -1.35 -9.08 6.94
C ASP A 273 -2.21 -8.08 7.74
N CYS A 274 -2.17 -6.80 7.36
CA CYS A 274 -3.00 -5.77 7.99
C CYS A 274 -4.50 -6.06 7.85
N LEU A 275 -4.94 -6.50 6.66
CA LEU A 275 -6.32 -6.92 6.41
C LEU A 275 -6.71 -8.13 7.25
N LEU A 276 -5.85 -9.15 7.30
CA LEU A 276 -6.09 -10.38 8.05
C LEU A 276 -6.15 -10.13 9.56
N GLU A 277 -5.30 -9.26 10.09
CA GLU A 277 -5.32 -8.87 11.51
C GLU A 277 -6.59 -8.10 11.87
N GLU A 278 -7.01 -7.15 11.02
CA GLU A 278 -8.27 -6.45 11.24
C GLU A 278 -9.47 -7.40 11.18
N PHE A 279 -9.45 -8.33 10.23
CA PHE A 279 -10.45 -9.40 10.16
C PHE A 279 -10.49 -10.22 11.44
N LYS A 280 -9.34 -10.67 11.97
CA LYS A 280 -9.25 -11.43 13.23
C LYS A 280 -9.77 -10.64 14.43
N ILE A 281 -9.39 -9.36 14.55
CA ILE A 281 -9.84 -8.48 15.65
C ILE A 281 -11.37 -8.35 15.64
N ARG A 282 -11.96 -8.13 14.46
CA ARG A 282 -13.41 -7.94 14.32
C ARG A 282 -14.20 -9.25 14.53
N THR A 283 -13.63 -10.39 14.17
CA THR A 283 -14.30 -11.71 14.28
C THR A 283 -14.06 -12.42 15.61
N GLY A 284 -13.20 -11.87 16.48
CA GLY A 284 -12.94 -12.41 17.82
C GLY A 284 -12.26 -13.79 17.82
N GLY A 285 -11.63 -14.19 16.70
CA GLY A 285 -10.92 -15.48 16.58
C GLY A 285 -11.81 -16.73 16.55
N GLY A 286 -13.11 -16.59 16.30
CA GLY A 286 -14.05 -17.71 16.16
C GLY A 286 -13.92 -18.48 14.84
N SER A 287 -14.77 -19.50 14.66
CA SER A 287 -14.88 -20.27 13.40
C SER A 287 -15.16 -19.33 12.22
N ILE A 288 -14.25 -19.28 11.26
CA ILE A 288 -14.36 -18.45 10.05
C ILE A 288 -15.26 -19.18 9.05
N ASP A 289 -16.44 -18.64 8.77
CA ASP A 289 -17.29 -19.09 7.66
C ASP A 289 -17.22 -18.15 6.45
N LYS A 290 -17.71 -18.63 5.30
CA LYS A 290 -17.67 -17.88 4.04
C LYS A 290 -18.49 -16.58 4.10
N ASP A 291 -19.56 -16.57 4.88
CA ASP A 291 -20.48 -15.43 4.96
C ASP A 291 -19.85 -14.27 5.73
N THR A 292 -19.07 -14.58 6.78
CA THR A 292 -18.30 -13.60 7.56
C THR A 292 -17.20 -12.94 6.73
N VAL A 293 -16.50 -13.73 5.90
CA VAL A 293 -15.47 -13.20 4.97
C VAL A 293 -16.11 -12.31 3.91
N ALA A 294 -17.24 -12.72 3.33
CA ALA A 294 -17.95 -11.96 2.31
C ALA A 294 -18.51 -10.63 2.86
N ALA A 295 -19.08 -10.64 4.07
CA ALA A 295 -19.58 -9.44 4.72
C ALA A 295 -18.47 -8.43 5.02
N PHE A 296 -17.31 -8.90 5.50
CA PHE A 296 -16.14 -8.04 5.74
C PHE A 296 -15.59 -7.44 4.43
N GLY A 297 -15.50 -8.23 3.37
CA GLY A 297 -15.10 -7.75 2.04
C GLY A 297 -16.04 -6.66 1.51
N ALA A 298 -17.35 -6.91 1.55
CA ALA A 298 -18.36 -5.94 1.11
C ALA A 298 -18.36 -4.65 1.95
N GLU A 299 -18.07 -4.75 3.25
CA GLU A 299 -17.94 -3.59 4.12
C GLU A 299 -16.69 -2.76 3.78
N ILE A 300 -15.53 -3.40 3.60
CA ILE A 300 -14.29 -2.75 3.15
C ILE A 300 -14.51 -2.02 1.83
N GLU A 301 -15.18 -2.65 0.87
CA GLU A 301 -15.55 -2.03 -0.41
C GLU A 301 -16.47 -0.81 -0.22
N ARG A 302 -17.36 -0.85 0.78
CA ARG A 302 -18.31 0.22 1.08
C ARG A 302 -17.68 1.41 1.81
N ILE A 303 -16.83 1.16 2.81
CA ILE A 303 -16.28 2.22 3.69
C ILE A 303 -14.89 2.69 3.27
N GLY A 304 -14.20 1.90 2.44
CA GLY A 304 -12.78 2.06 2.15
C GLY A 304 -11.92 1.53 3.30
N TRP A 305 -10.84 0.86 2.97
CA TRP A 305 -9.89 0.33 3.96
C TRP A 305 -8.59 1.12 3.95
N GLN A 306 -8.08 1.37 5.16
CA GLN A 306 -6.83 2.06 5.40
C GLN A 306 -5.98 1.20 6.32
N PRO A 307 -4.73 0.85 5.95
CA PRO A 307 -3.86 0.12 6.86
C PRO A 307 -3.62 0.98 8.11
N ARG A 308 -3.68 0.37 9.29
CA ARG A 308 -3.20 1.01 10.52
C ARG A 308 -1.70 1.24 10.41
N ASP A 309 -1.15 2.26 11.09
CA ASP A 309 0.29 2.50 11.20
C ASP A 309 1.01 1.32 11.88
N ARG A 310 1.32 0.28 11.10
CA ARG A 310 1.90 -0.98 11.58
C ARG A 310 2.81 -1.55 10.49
N LEU A 311 4.11 -1.67 10.80
CA LEU A 311 5.17 -2.26 9.96
C LEU A 311 5.49 -1.54 8.64
N TYR A 312 4.58 -0.70 8.16
CA TYR A 312 4.72 0.16 7.00
C TYR A 312 4.27 1.56 7.35
N ARG A 313 5.20 2.52 7.21
CA ARG A 313 4.89 3.94 7.12
C ARG A 313 5.07 4.29 5.64
N PRO A 314 4.01 4.64 4.89
CA PRO A 314 4.21 5.15 3.55
C PRO A 314 5.17 6.34 3.66
N PRO A 315 6.18 6.46 2.78
CA PRO A 315 7.07 7.61 2.80
C PRO A 315 6.19 8.86 2.78
N VAL A 316 6.33 9.69 3.82
CA VAL A 316 5.76 11.03 3.76
C VAL A 316 6.55 11.71 2.66
N ASN A 317 5.90 11.97 1.54
CA ASN A 317 6.49 12.72 0.46
C ASN A 317 6.67 14.18 0.94
N THR A 318 7.70 14.42 1.74
CA THR A 318 8.09 15.77 2.18
C THR A 318 8.92 16.50 1.13
N ASP A 319 9.38 15.79 0.11
CA ASP A 319 9.99 16.37 -1.08
C ASP A 319 9.06 16.17 -2.28
N ALA A 320 7.86 16.75 -2.18
CA ALA A 320 7.25 17.29 -3.36
C ALA A 320 8.22 18.34 -3.93
N VAL A 321 9.13 17.91 -4.81
CA VAL A 321 9.81 18.83 -5.71
C VAL A 321 8.68 19.56 -6.43
N PRO A 322 8.55 20.89 -6.27
CA PRO A 322 7.58 21.63 -7.03
C PRO A 322 8.06 21.60 -8.48
N VAL A 323 7.55 20.64 -9.26
CA VAL A 323 7.47 20.83 -10.70
C VAL A 323 6.54 22.01 -10.88
N ASP A 324 7.06 23.06 -11.48
CA ASP A 324 6.47 24.39 -11.62
C ASP A 324 5.05 24.33 -12.23
N GLY A 325 4.04 24.13 -11.37
CA GLY A 325 2.61 24.20 -11.69
C GLY A 325 2.03 25.58 -11.42
N SER A 326 2.87 26.59 -11.16
CA SER A 326 2.47 27.91 -10.65
C SER A 326 1.89 28.86 -11.70
N SER A 327 1.87 28.47 -12.97
CA SER A 327 1.19 29.26 -14.00
C SER A 327 -0.33 29.12 -13.85
N PRO A 328 -1.07 30.24 -13.67
CA PRO A 328 -2.52 30.20 -13.58
C PRO A 328 -3.12 29.50 -14.81
N LEU A 329 -4.06 28.58 -14.58
CA LEU A 329 -4.81 27.97 -15.67
C LEU A 329 -5.57 29.06 -16.45
N ALA A 330 -5.52 28.98 -17.77
CA ALA A 330 -6.29 29.87 -18.64
C ALA A 330 -7.78 29.77 -18.27
N GLN A 331 -8.41 30.93 -18.07
CA GLN A 331 -9.83 31.04 -17.75
C GLN A 331 -10.64 31.21 -19.03
N THR A 332 -11.85 30.66 -19.06
CA THR A 332 -12.81 30.99 -20.12
C THR A 332 -13.22 32.46 -20.04
N SER A 333 -13.50 33.04 -21.20
CA SER A 333 -14.17 34.34 -21.30
C SER A 333 -15.70 34.24 -21.28
N ALA A 334 -16.25 33.02 -21.42
CA ALA A 334 -17.68 32.76 -21.51
C ALA A 334 -18.12 31.61 -20.58
N PRO A 335 -18.19 31.86 -19.25
CA PRO A 335 -18.63 30.88 -18.28
C PRO A 335 -19.97 30.24 -18.62
N GLN A 336 -20.02 28.90 -18.55
CA GLN A 336 -21.24 28.11 -18.74
C GLN A 336 -21.48 27.19 -17.55
N THR A 337 -22.71 26.70 -17.39
CA THR A 337 -23.05 25.66 -16.41
C THR A 337 -22.94 24.28 -17.05
N VAL A 338 -22.13 23.42 -16.43
CA VAL A 338 -22.06 21.98 -16.75
C VAL A 338 -22.75 21.17 -15.65
N ARG A 339 -23.44 20.10 -16.05
CA ARG A 339 -24.25 19.26 -15.16
C ARG A 339 -23.81 17.82 -15.23
N SER A 340 -23.75 17.17 -14.07
CA SER A 340 -23.43 15.76 -13.93
C SER A 340 -24.37 15.08 -12.93
N PHE A 341 -24.29 13.76 -12.83
CA PHE A 341 -25.05 12.97 -11.88
C PHE A 341 -24.13 12.02 -11.10
N TRP A 342 -24.35 11.93 -9.81
CA TRP A 342 -23.63 11.02 -8.92
C TRP A 342 -24.55 10.50 -7.82
N HIS A 343 -24.44 9.21 -7.50
CA HIS A 343 -25.12 8.62 -6.35
C HIS A 343 -24.12 7.75 -5.57
N GLY A 344 -24.06 7.96 -4.26
CA GLY A 344 -23.05 7.39 -3.37
C GLY A 344 -22.49 8.44 -2.39
N ALA A 345 -22.01 7.98 -1.23
CA ALA A 345 -21.66 8.81 -0.09
C ALA A 345 -20.54 9.86 -0.33
N ARG A 346 -19.71 9.71 -1.38
CA ARG A 346 -18.65 10.66 -1.74
C ARG A 346 -18.26 10.57 -3.21
N LEU A 347 -17.84 11.70 -3.79
CA LEU A 347 -17.11 11.73 -5.06
C LEU A 347 -15.63 11.38 -4.80
N GLY A 348 -15.12 10.38 -5.49
CA GLY A 348 -13.70 9.99 -5.40
C GLY A 348 -12.77 11.05 -6.03
N PRO A 349 -11.47 11.02 -5.69
CA PRO A 349 -10.49 12.04 -6.08
C PRO A 349 -10.37 12.19 -7.61
N TYR A 350 -10.45 11.10 -8.36
CA TYR A 350 -10.40 11.15 -9.83
C TYR A 350 -11.64 11.78 -10.48
N ARG A 351 -12.83 11.63 -9.89
CA ARG A 351 -14.04 12.31 -10.37
C ARG A 351 -14.06 13.78 -9.95
N LEU A 352 -13.55 14.07 -8.75
CA LEU A 352 -13.33 15.44 -8.32
C LEU A 352 -12.34 16.16 -9.24
N LEU A 353 -11.24 15.51 -9.63
CA LEU A 353 -10.30 16.02 -10.63
C LEU A 353 -11.03 16.40 -11.93
N CYS A 354 -11.86 15.50 -12.46
CA CYS A 354 -12.63 15.75 -13.67
C CYS A 354 -13.52 16.98 -13.55
N LEU A 355 -14.34 17.04 -12.51
CA LEU A 355 -15.27 18.16 -12.30
C LEU A 355 -14.52 19.47 -11.99
N LYS A 356 -13.44 19.40 -11.20
CA LYS A 356 -12.61 20.55 -10.86
C LYS A 356 -11.94 21.16 -12.08
N SER A 357 -11.62 20.37 -13.10
CA SER A 357 -11.03 20.89 -14.34
C SER A 357 -11.92 21.92 -15.07
N PHE A 358 -13.25 21.85 -14.90
CA PHE A 358 -14.20 22.84 -15.41
C PHE A 358 -14.27 24.07 -14.49
N ALA A 359 -14.35 23.85 -13.18
CA ALA A 359 -14.39 24.92 -12.19
C ALA A 359 -13.14 25.80 -12.23
N ASP A 360 -11.97 25.18 -12.35
CA ASP A 360 -10.68 25.86 -12.46
C ASP A 360 -10.52 26.66 -13.76
N ARG A 361 -11.41 26.47 -14.74
CA ARG A 361 -11.48 27.25 -15.99
C ARG A 361 -12.62 28.28 -15.98
N GLY A 362 -13.33 28.42 -14.85
CA GLY A 362 -14.37 29.43 -14.66
C GLY A 362 -15.80 28.95 -14.97
N HIS A 363 -16.01 27.67 -15.27
CA HIS A 363 -17.35 27.12 -15.46
C HIS A 363 -18.03 26.79 -14.13
N ARG A 364 -19.36 26.89 -14.11
CA ARG A 364 -20.17 26.45 -12.96
C ARG A 364 -20.42 24.95 -13.06
N VAL A 365 -20.14 24.21 -11.99
CA VAL A 365 -20.35 22.75 -11.94
C VAL A 365 -21.53 22.43 -11.02
N GLU A 366 -22.55 21.76 -11.57
CA GLU A 366 -23.69 21.23 -10.81
C GLU A 366 -23.67 19.69 -10.84
N VAL A 367 -23.71 19.06 -9.67
CA VAL A 367 -23.87 17.60 -9.54
C VAL A 367 -25.23 17.29 -8.93
N PHE A 368 -26.04 16.52 -9.64
CA PHE A 368 -27.30 16.01 -9.11
C PHE A 368 -27.06 14.72 -8.34
N SER A 369 -27.58 14.63 -7.12
CA SER A 369 -27.49 13.44 -6.28
C SER A 369 -28.75 13.21 -5.47
N TYR A 370 -29.05 11.93 -5.19
CA TYR A 370 -30.08 11.57 -4.22
C TYR A 370 -29.60 11.74 -2.77
N ASP A 371 -28.29 11.65 -2.55
CA ASP A 371 -27.61 11.86 -1.27
C ASP A 371 -27.08 13.30 -1.23
N THR A 372 -27.89 14.25 -0.77
CA THR A 372 -27.51 15.68 -0.82
C THR A 372 -26.50 16.10 0.23
N ASP A 373 -26.21 15.22 1.19
CA ASP A 373 -25.49 15.55 2.42
C ASP A 373 -23.99 15.19 2.38
N PHE A 374 -23.47 14.77 1.22
CA PHE A 374 -22.02 14.52 1.10
C PHE A 374 -21.23 15.84 1.10
N ALA A 375 -20.06 15.84 1.73
CA ALA A 375 -19.18 17.00 1.82
C ALA A 375 -18.69 17.42 0.42
N ALA A 376 -19.35 18.41 -0.17
CA ALA A 376 -19.00 18.97 -1.46
C ALA A 376 -18.00 20.14 -1.30
N PRO A 377 -16.98 20.24 -2.17
CA PRO A 377 -16.11 21.41 -2.20
C PRO A 377 -16.88 22.69 -2.57
N ASP A 378 -16.40 23.86 -2.12
CA ASP A 378 -17.06 25.16 -2.33
C ASP A 378 -17.31 25.52 -3.82
N TRP A 379 -16.51 24.97 -4.74
CA TRP A 379 -16.64 25.18 -6.18
C TRP A 379 -17.70 24.28 -6.84
N LEU A 380 -18.24 23.30 -6.12
CA LEU A 380 -19.19 22.31 -6.60
C LEU A 380 -20.59 22.57 -6.03
N THR A 381 -21.57 22.82 -6.90
CA THR A 381 -22.97 22.93 -6.47
C THR A 381 -23.63 21.55 -6.47
N VAL A 382 -24.05 21.06 -5.30
CA VAL A 382 -24.89 19.84 -5.22
C VAL A 382 -26.36 20.20 -5.38
N ARG A 383 -27.07 19.45 -6.21
CA ARG A 383 -28.52 19.57 -6.43
C ARG A 383 -29.22 18.25 -6.15
N ASP A 384 -30.45 18.34 -5.69
CA ASP A 384 -31.27 17.18 -5.42
C ASP A 384 -31.70 16.51 -6.74
N ALA A 385 -31.32 15.24 -6.94
CA ALA A 385 -31.71 14.47 -8.11
C ALA A 385 -33.24 14.25 -8.18
N ARG A 386 -33.94 14.33 -7.04
CA ARG A 386 -35.42 14.24 -6.98
C ARG A 386 -36.10 15.40 -7.69
N ASP A 387 -35.39 16.51 -7.94
CA ASP A 387 -35.87 17.59 -8.80
C ASP A 387 -36.10 17.13 -10.24
N ILE A 388 -35.40 16.08 -10.70
CA ILE A 388 -35.44 15.57 -12.07
C ILE A 388 -36.27 14.29 -12.15
N LEU A 389 -35.91 13.26 -11.38
CA LEU A 389 -36.61 11.97 -11.34
C LEU A 389 -36.61 11.38 -9.92
N PRO A 390 -37.66 10.65 -9.52
CA PRO A 390 -37.67 9.90 -8.27
C PRO A 390 -36.59 8.80 -8.22
N ALA A 391 -36.04 8.55 -7.02
CA ALA A 391 -34.96 7.57 -6.82
C ALA A 391 -35.33 6.17 -7.30
N GLN A 392 -36.58 5.73 -7.09
CA GLN A 392 -37.05 4.41 -7.49
C GLN A 392 -37.10 4.16 -9.01
N GLU A 393 -37.05 5.20 -9.83
CA GLU A 393 -36.99 5.05 -11.31
C GLU A 393 -35.54 4.87 -11.80
N VAL A 394 -34.58 5.38 -11.02
CA VAL A 394 -33.16 5.45 -11.44
C VAL A 394 -32.31 4.41 -10.72
N LEU A 395 -32.67 4.07 -9.48
CA LEU A 395 -31.95 3.13 -8.62
C LEU A 395 -32.70 1.80 -8.55
N SER A 396 -32.03 0.70 -8.91
CA SER A 396 -32.60 -0.65 -8.82
C SER A 396 -31.79 -1.53 -7.88
N PRO A 397 -32.41 -2.14 -6.85
CA PRO A 397 -31.70 -3.00 -5.91
C PRO A 397 -31.19 -4.27 -6.60
N LEU A 398 -29.98 -4.69 -6.28
CA LEU A 398 -29.37 -5.92 -6.81
C LEU A 398 -29.53 -7.09 -5.82
N PRO A 399 -29.75 -8.34 -6.30
CA PRO A 399 -29.96 -9.52 -5.44
C PRO A 399 -28.81 -9.84 -4.48
N GLN A 400 -27.61 -9.32 -4.75
CA GLN A 400 -26.36 -9.61 -4.04
C GLN A 400 -25.97 -8.48 -3.06
N GLY A 401 -26.86 -7.50 -2.84
CA GLY A 401 -26.56 -6.25 -2.14
C GLY A 401 -26.04 -5.17 -3.09
N GLY A 402 -26.39 -3.89 -2.82
CA GLY A 402 -26.08 -2.75 -3.69
C GLY A 402 -27.23 -2.35 -4.65
N GLY A 403 -27.00 -1.32 -5.47
CA GLY A 403 -27.99 -0.81 -6.42
C GLY A 403 -27.39 -0.49 -7.80
N ALA A 404 -28.04 -0.94 -8.86
CA ALA A 404 -27.76 -0.54 -10.23
C ALA A 404 -28.34 0.86 -10.50
N ILE A 405 -27.60 1.66 -11.28
CA ILE A 405 -27.97 3.03 -11.61
C ILE A 405 -28.34 3.12 -13.09
N HIS A 406 -29.56 3.54 -13.41
CA HIS A 406 -29.99 3.86 -14.76
C HIS A 406 -29.52 5.27 -15.18
N GLY A 407 -28.20 5.47 -15.30
CA GLY A 407 -27.59 6.78 -15.57
C GLY A 407 -28.11 7.45 -16.84
N ASP A 408 -28.35 6.67 -17.90
CA ASP A 408 -28.89 7.17 -19.18
C ASP A 408 -30.29 7.78 -19.04
N LEU A 409 -31.18 7.15 -18.27
CA LEU A 409 -32.54 7.66 -18.03
C LEU A 409 -32.47 9.01 -17.33
N PHE A 410 -31.64 9.11 -16.29
CA PHE A 410 -31.46 10.36 -15.55
C PHE A 410 -30.87 11.46 -16.45
N ARG A 411 -29.83 11.13 -17.24
CA ARG A 411 -29.21 12.04 -18.21
C ARG A 411 -30.23 12.64 -19.16
N TYR A 412 -31.03 11.79 -19.82
CA TYR A 412 -31.99 12.25 -20.81
C TYR A 412 -33.12 13.04 -20.17
N ALA A 413 -33.60 12.65 -18.99
CA ALA A 413 -34.62 13.41 -18.26
C ALA A 413 -34.10 14.79 -17.82
N LEU A 414 -32.85 14.88 -17.37
CA LEU A 414 -32.22 16.15 -17.01
C LEU A 414 -32.09 17.06 -18.23
N LEU A 415 -31.57 16.55 -19.35
CA LEU A 415 -31.37 17.32 -20.58
C LEU A 415 -32.71 17.73 -21.22
N GLU A 416 -33.74 16.88 -21.17
CA GLU A 416 -35.08 17.21 -21.67
C GLU A 416 -35.67 18.39 -20.90
N ARG A 417 -35.50 18.41 -19.57
CA ARG A 417 -36.06 19.45 -18.71
C ARG A 417 -35.24 20.74 -18.67
N LEU A 418 -33.92 20.64 -18.54
CA LEU A 418 -33.04 21.78 -18.27
C LEU A 418 -32.15 22.16 -19.46
N GLY A 419 -31.94 21.26 -20.42
CA GLY A 419 -30.93 21.41 -21.47
C GLY A 419 -29.54 21.74 -20.91
N GLY A 420 -28.74 22.40 -21.72
CA GLY A 420 -27.37 22.78 -21.38
C GLY A 420 -26.39 21.62 -21.55
N TRP A 421 -25.24 21.72 -20.88
CA TRP A 421 -24.17 20.73 -20.95
C TRP A 421 -24.38 19.63 -19.92
N TRP A 422 -24.47 18.39 -20.40
CA TRP A 422 -24.22 17.19 -19.62
C TRP A 422 -22.76 16.76 -19.77
N ILE A 423 -22.13 16.44 -18.65
CA ILE A 423 -20.76 15.89 -18.57
C ILE A 423 -20.76 14.70 -17.60
N ASP A 424 -20.35 13.52 -18.06
CA ASP A 424 -20.11 12.37 -17.19
C ASP A 424 -18.98 12.69 -16.18
N PRO A 425 -19.03 12.16 -14.95
CA PRO A 425 -18.10 12.53 -13.89
C PRO A 425 -16.65 12.03 -14.12
N ASP A 426 -16.40 11.26 -15.19
CA ASP A 426 -15.09 10.80 -15.63
C ASP A 426 -14.53 11.59 -16.84
N VAL A 427 -15.15 12.71 -17.20
CA VAL A 427 -14.70 13.59 -18.29
C VAL A 427 -14.08 14.88 -17.72
N MET A 428 -12.88 15.20 -18.19
CA MET A 428 -12.15 16.43 -17.90
C MET A 428 -12.23 17.43 -19.04
N LEU A 429 -12.16 18.72 -18.69
CA LEU A 429 -11.96 19.82 -19.61
C LEU A 429 -10.46 20.16 -19.71
N MET A 430 -9.92 20.12 -20.92
CA MET A 430 -8.50 20.34 -21.21
C MET A 430 -8.21 21.77 -21.73
N GLN A 431 -9.18 22.39 -22.41
CA GLN A 431 -9.11 23.76 -22.93
C GLN A 431 -10.05 24.70 -22.17
N PRO A 432 -9.74 26.01 -22.04
CA PRO A 432 -10.54 26.94 -21.25
C PRO A 432 -11.98 27.04 -21.72
N ASP A 433 -12.21 27.04 -23.03
CA ASP A 433 -13.53 27.28 -23.62
C ASP A 433 -14.21 25.98 -24.05
N LEU A 434 -15.50 25.87 -23.73
CA LEU A 434 -16.38 24.85 -24.30
C LEU A 434 -16.69 25.17 -25.77
N PRO A 435 -16.98 24.17 -26.61
CA PRO A 435 -17.39 24.39 -27.99
C PRO A 435 -18.56 25.38 -28.08
N ASP A 436 -18.40 26.41 -28.92
CA ASP A 436 -19.43 27.44 -29.15
C ASP A 436 -20.52 26.90 -30.10
N THR A 437 -21.43 26.11 -29.55
CA THR A 437 -22.53 25.48 -30.27
C THR A 437 -23.73 25.21 -29.34
N ASP A 438 -24.93 25.27 -29.90
CA ASP A 438 -26.16 24.90 -29.20
C ASP A 438 -26.39 23.38 -29.14
N LEU A 439 -25.72 22.64 -30.02
CA LEU A 439 -25.85 21.19 -30.18
C LEU A 439 -24.47 20.54 -30.27
N PHE A 440 -24.19 19.64 -29.33
CA PHE A 440 -22.92 18.90 -29.28
C PHE A 440 -23.16 17.47 -28.80
N VAL A 441 -22.43 16.53 -29.40
CA VAL A 441 -22.30 15.15 -28.92
C VAL A 441 -20.84 14.72 -28.97
N ALA A 442 -20.44 13.78 -28.13
CA ALA A 442 -19.11 13.20 -28.22
C ALA A 442 -18.87 12.52 -29.58
N GLY A 443 -17.61 12.55 -30.04
CA GLY A 443 -17.17 11.77 -31.20
C GLY A 443 -17.17 10.26 -30.92
N HIS A 444 -17.00 9.47 -31.98
CA HIS A 444 -16.96 8.01 -31.90
C HIS A 444 -15.80 7.52 -31.01
N ASP A 445 -16.08 6.49 -30.21
CA ASP A 445 -15.11 5.77 -29.41
C ASP A 445 -14.39 4.66 -30.22
N ALA A 446 -13.52 3.89 -29.54
CA ALA A 446 -12.76 2.81 -30.17
C ALA A 446 -13.63 1.62 -30.62
N PHE A 447 -14.92 1.58 -30.29
CA PHE A 447 -15.89 0.59 -30.74
C PHE A 447 -16.80 1.13 -31.85
N GLY A 448 -16.57 2.35 -32.32
CA GLY A 448 -17.42 3.01 -33.31
C GLY A 448 -18.78 3.43 -32.75
N GLN A 449 -18.88 3.63 -31.44
CA GLN A 449 -20.09 4.12 -30.78
C GLN A 449 -19.91 5.57 -30.37
N ILE A 450 -20.98 6.35 -30.37
CA ILE A 450 -20.99 7.70 -29.80
C ILE A 450 -21.32 7.52 -28.31
N PRO A 451 -20.44 7.88 -27.36
CA PRO A 451 -20.77 7.80 -25.96
C PRO A 451 -21.67 8.98 -25.55
N PRO A 452 -22.72 8.78 -24.72
CA PRO A 452 -23.54 9.89 -24.21
C PRO A 452 -22.83 10.68 -23.09
N ALA A 453 -21.49 10.64 -23.02
CA ALA A 453 -20.69 11.17 -21.92
C ALA A 453 -20.57 12.70 -21.95
N VAL A 454 -20.70 13.32 -23.13
CA VAL A 454 -20.73 14.77 -23.32
C VAL A 454 -21.84 15.10 -24.30
N VAL A 455 -22.84 15.86 -23.83
CA VAL A 455 -24.00 16.25 -24.65
C VAL A 455 -24.39 17.70 -24.35
N LYS A 456 -24.60 18.50 -25.40
CA LYS A 456 -25.19 19.84 -25.31
C LYS A 456 -26.44 19.90 -26.17
N CYS A 457 -27.54 20.37 -25.58
CA CYS A 457 -28.75 20.67 -26.34
C CYS A 457 -29.61 21.74 -25.63
N PRO A 458 -30.56 22.38 -26.33
CA PRO A 458 -31.61 23.15 -25.68
C PRO A 458 -32.60 22.22 -24.93
N PRO A 459 -33.36 22.75 -23.96
CA PRO A 459 -34.43 21.99 -23.31
C PRO A 459 -35.45 21.47 -24.33
N GLY A 460 -35.95 20.26 -24.11
CA GLY A 460 -36.98 19.64 -24.94
C GLY A 460 -36.54 19.24 -26.35
N TYR A 461 -35.23 19.18 -26.62
CA TYR A 461 -34.71 18.87 -27.96
C TYR A 461 -35.18 17.49 -28.45
N PRO A 462 -35.61 17.33 -29.72
CA PRO A 462 -36.24 16.10 -30.22
C PRO A 462 -35.42 14.83 -30.01
N LEU A 463 -34.11 14.87 -30.27
CA LEU A 463 -33.21 13.73 -30.06
C LEU A 463 -33.22 13.25 -28.60
N ILE A 464 -33.21 14.16 -27.63
CA ILE A 464 -33.25 13.82 -26.20
C ILE A 464 -34.62 13.27 -25.81
N LYS A 465 -35.72 13.79 -26.37
CA LYS A 465 -37.07 13.25 -26.13
C LYS A 465 -37.21 11.83 -26.65
N ALA A 466 -36.63 11.53 -27.82
CA ALA A 466 -36.56 10.18 -28.35
C ALA A 466 -35.75 9.27 -27.41
N ALA A 467 -34.54 9.69 -27.03
CA ALA A 467 -33.67 8.93 -26.12
C ALA A 467 -34.34 8.67 -24.75
N LEU A 468 -35.03 9.66 -24.18
CA LEU A 468 -35.79 9.51 -22.94
C LEU A 468 -36.95 8.53 -23.08
N THR A 469 -37.69 8.59 -24.19
CA THR A 469 -38.79 7.65 -24.47
C THR A 469 -38.26 6.21 -24.53
N HIS A 470 -37.16 5.99 -25.25
CA HIS A 470 -36.55 4.66 -25.34
C HIS A 470 -35.99 4.20 -23.99
N ALA A 471 -35.30 5.06 -23.24
CA ALA A 471 -34.77 4.72 -21.91
C ALA A 471 -35.90 4.28 -20.96
N ARG A 472 -37.03 5.01 -20.93
CA ARG A 472 -38.22 4.61 -20.14
C ARG A 472 -38.80 3.27 -20.57
N ALA A 473 -38.81 2.97 -21.87
CA ALA A 473 -39.33 1.72 -22.40
C ALA A 473 -38.48 0.49 -22.00
N LEU A 474 -37.22 0.69 -21.60
CA LEU A 474 -36.38 -0.40 -21.09
C LEU A 474 -36.80 -0.89 -19.69
N GLY A 475 -37.63 -0.13 -18.97
CA GLY A 475 -38.18 -0.52 -17.67
C GLY A 475 -37.10 -0.67 -16.59
N GLY A 476 -37.34 -1.56 -15.60
CA GLY A 476 -36.46 -1.84 -14.45
C GLY A 476 -35.28 -2.80 -14.69
N ASP A 477 -35.03 -3.23 -15.94
CA ASP A 477 -34.10 -4.31 -16.26
C ASP A 477 -32.66 -3.81 -16.48
N HIS A 478 -31.84 -3.90 -15.43
CA HIS A 478 -30.43 -3.52 -15.46
C HIS A 478 -29.62 -4.18 -16.59
N ALA A 479 -29.84 -5.47 -16.86
CA ALA A 479 -29.08 -6.20 -17.86
C ALA A 479 -29.40 -5.70 -19.29
N ARG A 480 -30.61 -5.16 -19.50
CA ARG A 480 -30.99 -4.49 -20.75
C ARG A 480 -30.38 -3.10 -20.86
N TRP A 481 -30.41 -2.28 -19.80
CA TRP A 481 -29.84 -0.93 -19.83
C TRP A 481 -28.37 -0.94 -20.24
N SER A 482 -27.59 -1.83 -19.60
CA SER A 482 -26.15 -1.95 -19.81
C SER A 482 -25.79 -2.39 -21.25
N ARG A 483 -26.63 -3.22 -21.88
CA ARG A 483 -26.40 -3.72 -23.25
C ARG A 483 -26.87 -2.76 -24.34
N VAL A 484 -27.91 -1.97 -24.07
CA VAL A 484 -28.63 -1.20 -25.10
C VAL A 484 -28.23 0.27 -25.13
N GLY A 485 -27.74 0.86 -24.03
CA GLY A 485 -27.53 2.30 -23.87
C GLY A 485 -26.75 3.00 -24.99
N ALA A 486 -25.44 2.73 -25.12
CA ALA A 486 -24.58 3.38 -26.10
C ALA A 486 -24.91 3.03 -27.57
N PRO A 487 -25.24 1.77 -27.93
CA PRO A 487 -25.72 1.44 -29.28
C PRO A 487 -27.02 2.18 -29.65
N LEU A 488 -27.98 2.26 -28.73
CA LEU A 488 -29.24 2.99 -28.93
C LEU A 488 -28.98 4.48 -29.14
N TRP A 489 -28.16 5.09 -28.28
CA TRP A 489 -27.80 6.50 -28.42
C TRP A 489 -27.12 6.79 -29.77
N THR A 490 -26.18 5.92 -30.18
CA THR A 490 -25.51 6.02 -31.49
C THR A 490 -26.52 5.96 -32.64
N ALA A 491 -27.45 5.02 -32.59
CA ALA A 491 -28.49 4.88 -33.62
C ALA A 491 -29.41 6.11 -33.69
N LEU A 492 -29.83 6.64 -32.53
CA LEU A 492 -30.68 7.83 -32.46
C LEU A 492 -29.95 9.08 -32.99
N VAL A 493 -28.66 9.23 -32.68
CA VAL A 493 -27.84 10.31 -33.25
C VAL A 493 -27.76 10.19 -34.77
N ALA A 494 -27.47 8.99 -35.29
CA ALA A 494 -27.36 8.76 -36.73
C ALA A 494 -28.70 9.02 -37.47
N GLU A 495 -29.82 8.59 -36.90
CA GLU A 495 -31.16 8.86 -37.44
C GLU A 495 -31.47 10.36 -37.44
N HIS A 496 -31.12 11.06 -36.36
CA HIS A 496 -31.29 12.50 -36.26
C HIS A 496 -30.45 13.27 -37.27
N GLU A 497 -29.17 12.90 -37.46
CA GLU A 497 -28.31 13.53 -38.47
C GLU A 497 -28.76 13.26 -39.90
N ALA A 498 -29.40 12.10 -40.17
CA ALA A 498 -29.99 11.78 -41.46
C ALA A 498 -31.24 12.62 -41.78
N GLY A 499 -31.98 13.06 -40.75
CA GLY A 499 -33.25 13.77 -40.90
C GLY A 499 -33.23 15.27 -40.58
N ALA A 500 -32.16 15.80 -39.98
CA ALA A 500 -32.11 17.17 -39.47
C ALA A 500 -30.78 17.88 -39.76
N LEU A 501 -29.96 18.10 -38.72
CA LEU A 501 -28.72 18.87 -38.73
C LEU A 501 -27.58 17.99 -38.24
N ARG A 502 -26.42 18.06 -38.91
CA ARG A 502 -25.19 17.45 -38.42
C ARG A 502 -24.79 18.10 -37.08
N LEU A 503 -24.54 17.27 -36.08
CA LEU A 503 -24.17 17.72 -34.74
C LEU A 503 -22.67 18.05 -34.71
N ALA A 504 -22.31 19.10 -33.97
CA ALA A 504 -20.90 19.31 -33.64
C ALA A 504 -20.40 18.13 -32.79
N SER A 505 -19.22 17.62 -33.10
CA SER A 505 -18.63 16.49 -32.37
C SER A 505 -17.12 16.53 -32.37
N GLU A 506 -16.54 16.12 -31.24
CA GLU A 506 -15.10 15.96 -31.07
C GLU A 506 -14.78 14.70 -30.25
N PRO A 507 -13.63 14.04 -30.49
CA PRO A 507 -13.16 12.94 -29.64
C PRO A 507 -12.96 13.38 -28.18
N LEU A 508 -13.20 12.46 -27.24
CA LEU A 508 -13.02 12.72 -25.81
C LEU A 508 -11.58 12.48 -25.35
N GLY A 509 -10.62 13.06 -26.08
CA GLY A 509 -9.21 12.98 -25.76
C GLY A 509 -8.47 11.80 -26.42
N PRO A 510 -7.16 11.68 -26.17
CA PRO A 510 -6.31 10.66 -26.80
C PRO A 510 -6.41 9.27 -26.18
N VAL A 511 -7.15 9.11 -25.06
CA VAL A 511 -7.25 7.85 -24.34
C VAL A 511 -8.53 7.10 -24.73
N SER A 512 -8.35 5.86 -25.16
CA SER A 512 -9.42 4.94 -25.53
C SER A 512 -9.61 3.86 -24.47
N TRP A 513 -10.67 3.06 -24.61
CA TRP A 513 -10.93 1.90 -23.76
C TRP A 513 -9.74 0.93 -23.68
N PHE A 514 -8.90 0.83 -24.73
CA PHE A 514 -7.74 -0.07 -24.79
C PHE A 514 -6.45 0.53 -24.23
N THR A 515 -6.38 1.85 -24.10
CA THR A 515 -5.16 2.59 -23.76
C THR A 515 -5.25 3.29 -22.41
N VAL A 516 -6.25 2.94 -21.59
CA VAL A 516 -6.36 3.40 -20.21
C VAL A 516 -5.10 3.20 -19.38
N PRO A 517 -4.33 2.09 -19.49
CA PRO A 517 -3.07 1.95 -18.77
C PRO A 517 -2.09 3.11 -19.00
N ASP A 518 -2.11 3.74 -20.18
CA ASP A 518 -1.18 4.83 -20.50
C ASP A 518 -1.38 6.04 -19.58
N LEU A 519 -2.58 6.26 -19.01
CA LEU A 519 -2.84 7.32 -18.02
C LEU A 519 -1.97 7.18 -16.77
N PHE A 520 -1.62 5.94 -16.44
CA PHE A 520 -0.88 5.56 -15.23
C PHE A 520 0.60 5.28 -15.52
N ASP A 521 1.01 5.20 -16.80
CA ASP A 521 2.39 4.89 -17.19
C ASP A 521 3.26 6.16 -17.17
N PRO A 522 4.26 6.26 -16.28
CA PRO A 522 5.17 7.41 -16.26
C PRO A 522 5.92 7.58 -17.59
N ALA A 523 6.20 6.50 -18.32
CA ALA A 523 6.88 6.56 -19.62
C ALA A 523 5.98 7.15 -20.73
N ARG A 524 4.68 7.31 -20.49
CA ARG A 524 3.72 7.92 -21.44
C ARG A 524 3.39 9.38 -21.11
N MET A 525 3.86 9.89 -19.97
CA MET A 525 3.53 11.21 -19.44
C MET A 525 3.67 12.32 -20.49
N ASP A 526 4.86 12.50 -21.08
CA ASP A 526 5.14 13.61 -21.99
C ASP A 526 4.26 13.55 -23.25
N ARG A 527 4.14 12.35 -23.83
CA ARG A 527 3.36 12.14 -25.05
C ARG A 527 1.87 12.39 -24.79
N LEU A 528 1.32 11.86 -23.71
CA LEU A 528 -0.09 12.08 -23.36
C LEU A 528 -0.36 13.54 -23.02
N SER A 529 0.56 14.21 -22.32
CA SER A 529 0.45 15.65 -22.04
C SER A 529 0.34 16.47 -23.32
N GLN A 530 1.21 16.20 -24.30
CA GLN A 530 1.15 16.89 -25.59
C GLN A 530 -0.15 16.60 -26.35
N GLN A 531 -0.59 15.34 -26.37
CA GLN A 531 -1.81 14.95 -27.09
C GLN A 531 -3.07 15.51 -26.43
N ALA A 532 -3.17 15.45 -25.10
CA ALA A 532 -4.31 15.94 -24.36
C ALA A 532 -4.38 17.47 -24.35
N ALA A 533 -3.25 18.17 -24.45
CA ALA A 533 -3.22 19.61 -24.64
C ALA A 533 -3.84 20.06 -25.97
N ALA A 534 -3.99 19.17 -26.96
CA ALA A 534 -4.61 19.50 -28.25
C ALA A 534 -6.11 19.19 -28.33
N THR A 535 -6.72 18.64 -27.27
CA THR A 535 -8.14 18.25 -27.25
C THR A 535 -8.96 19.15 -26.34
N CYS A 536 -10.25 19.32 -26.62
CA CYS A 536 -11.15 20.04 -25.72
C CYS A 536 -11.42 19.22 -24.45
N PHE A 537 -11.71 17.93 -24.60
CA PHE A 537 -12.05 17.02 -23.52
C PHE A 537 -11.02 15.89 -23.37
N LEU A 538 -10.99 15.27 -22.19
CA LEU A 538 -10.28 14.03 -21.89
C LEU A 538 -11.18 13.13 -21.03
N ARG A 539 -11.52 11.93 -21.50
CA ARG A 539 -12.27 10.95 -20.70
C ARG A 539 -11.31 9.95 -20.05
N LEU A 540 -11.42 9.78 -18.74
CA LEU A 540 -10.61 8.85 -17.95
C LEU A 540 -11.04 7.38 -18.14
N GLN A 541 -12.25 7.14 -18.65
CA GLN A 541 -12.82 5.81 -18.88
C GLN A 541 -12.91 5.01 -17.57
N ASP A 542 -13.55 5.59 -16.56
CA ASP A 542 -13.56 5.05 -15.19
C ASP A 542 -14.14 3.61 -15.10
N GLU A 543 -14.95 3.22 -16.09
CA GLU A 543 -15.48 1.86 -16.23
C GLU A 543 -14.37 0.82 -16.36
N VAL A 544 -13.31 1.10 -17.11
CA VAL A 544 -12.17 0.19 -17.25
C VAL A 544 -11.52 -0.07 -15.89
N TRP A 545 -11.49 0.94 -15.03
CA TRP A 545 -10.83 0.89 -13.74
C TRP A 545 -11.68 0.08 -12.77
N ARG A 546 -13.00 0.35 -12.74
CA ARG A 546 -13.96 -0.42 -11.97
C ARG A 546 -13.99 -1.89 -12.37
N ARG A 547 -13.99 -2.19 -13.67
CA ARG A 547 -14.00 -3.57 -14.18
C ARG A 547 -12.69 -4.32 -13.91
N ALA A 548 -11.57 -3.61 -13.90
CA ALA A 548 -10.28 -4.18 -13.53
C ALA A 548 -10.07 -4.31 -12.01
N GLY A 549 -11.01 -3.81 -11.18
CA GLY A 549 -10.90 -3.85 -9.73
C GLY A 549 -9.85 -2.89 -9.17
N ILE A 550 -9.49 -1.82 -9.90
CA ILE A 550 -8.50 -0.85 -9.47
C ILE A 550 -9.11 0.03 -8.36
N PRO A 551 -8.47 0.12 -7.18
CA PRO A 551 -8.93 0.99 -6.11
C PRO A 551 -8.88 2.47 -6.50
N ALA A 552 -10.04 3.12 -6.59
CA ALA A 552 -10.15 4.53 -6.98
C ALA A 552 -9.73 5.55 -5.89
N TRP A 553 -9.25 5.05 -4.75
CA TRP A 553 -8.78 5.84 -3.60
C TRP A 553 -7.28 5.72 -3.36
N LEU A 554 -6.53 5.07 -4.26
CA LEU A 554 -5.07 5.07 -4.26
C LEU A 554 -4.56 6.11 -5.25
N ALA A 555 -3.39 6.69 -4.99
CA ALA A 555 -2.74 7.62 -5.90
C ALA A 555 -2.34 6.91 -7.19
N PRO A 556 -2.33 7.61 -8.34
CA PRO A 556 -1.73 7.02 -9.53
C PRO A 556 -0.21 6.90 -9.34
N PRO A 557 0.48 6.07 -10.14
CA PRO A 557 1.93 5.95 -10.08
C PRO A 557 2.63 7.32 -10.17
N GLU A 558 3.72 7.49 -9.44
CA GLU A 558 4.49 8.74 -9.46
C GLU A 558 5.02 9.03 -10.88
N GLY A 559 5.00 10.31 -11.28
CA GLY A 559 5.38 10.72 -12.63
C GLY A 559 4.39 10.34 -13.74
N SER A 560 3.27 9.68 -13.41
CA SER A 560 2.20 9.41 -14.38
C SER A 560 1.50 10.70 -14.83
N PHE A 561 0.90 10.65 -16.02
CA PHE A 561 0.09 11.74 -16.55
C PHE A 561 -1.06 12.12 -15.61
N LEU A 562 -1.71 11.11 -15.02
CA LEU A 562 -2.79 11.31 -14.08
C LEU A 562 -2.33 11.95 -12.76
N GLY A 563 -1.14 11.59 -12.27
CA GLY A 563 -0.51 12.23 -11.11
C GLY A 563 -0.24 13.71 -11.34
N MET A 564 0.30 14.05 -12.51
CA MET A 564 0.50 15.45 -12.92
C MET A 564 -0.84 16.23 -12.96
N LEU A 565 -1.91 15.64 -13.49
CA LEU A 565 -3.22 16.29 -13.54
C LEU A 565 -3.80 16.57 -12.14
N LEU A 566 -3.64 15.65 -11.19
CA LEU A 566 -4.06 15.84 -9.79
C LEU A 566 -3.34 17.01 -9.15
N GLN A 567 -2.02 17.08 -9.33
CA GLN A 567 -1.20 18.17 -8.84
C GLN A 567 -1.59 19.51 -9.49
N ARG A 568 -1.76 19.53 -10.81
CA ARG A 568 -2.12 20.72 -11.60
C ARG A 568 -3.45 21.34 -11.16
N HIS A 569 -4.41 20.50 -10.79
CA HIS A 569 -5.71 20.93 -10.31
C HIS A 569 -5.78 21.03 -8.79
N GLY A 570 -4.67 20.93 -8.06
CA GLY A 570 -4.65 21.09 -6.60
C GLY A 570 -5.68 20.21 -5.88
N ILE A 571 -5.89 18.98 -6.37
CA ILE A 571 -6.67 18.00 -5.64
C ILE A 571 -5.77 17.58 -4.46
N ASP A 572 -6.12 17.98 -3.23
CA ASP A 572 -5.44 17.51 -2.03
C ASP A 572 -5.83 16.05 -1.82
N THR A 573 -4.90 15.17 -2.15
CA THR A 573 -5.32 13.81 -2.48
C THR A 573 -5.52 12.91 -1.27
N GLY A 574 -4.97 13.23 -0.10
CA GLY A 574 -5.07 12.37 1.10
C GLY A 574 -4.90 10.87 0.81
N PHE A 575 -4.17 10.53 -0.26
CA PHE A 575 -4.11 9.18 -0.77
C PHE A 575 -3.30 8.37 0.24
N PRO A 576 -3.77 7.19 0.61
CA PRO A 576 -3.08 6.42 1.63
C PRO A 576 -1.87 5.66 1.11
N ALA A 577 -1.84 5.40 -0.19
CA ALA A 577 -0.73 4.80 -0.91
C ALA A 577 -0.87 5.13 -2.40
N SER A 578 0.20 4.87 -3.15
CA SER A 578 0.25 4.98 -4.60
C SER A 578 0.12 3.60 -5.25
N LEU A 579 -0.51 3.57 -6.42
CA LEU A 579 -0.55 2.42 -7.31
C LEU A 579 0.80 2.25 -7.99
N GLU A 580 1.22 1.01 -8.21
CA GLU A 580 2.33 0.69 -9.10
C GLU A 580 1.82 0.40 -10.52
N PHE A 581 2.49 0.98 -11.53
CA PHE A 581 2.04 0.83 -12.92
C PHE A 581 2.04 -0.63 -13.37
N GLY A 582 3.04 -1.41 -12.95
CA GLY A 582 3.17 -2.83 -13.32
C GLY A 582 1.96 -3.67 -12.89
N GLU A 583 1.52 -3.51 -11.65
CA GLU A 583 0.36 -4.22 -11.08
C GLU A 583 -0.94 -3.78 -11.74
N LEU A 584 -1.14 -2.45 -11.85
CA LEU A 584 -2.30 -1.88 -12.52
C LEU A 584 -2.42 -2.37 -13.96
N ASN A 585 -1.33 -2.34 -14.71
CA ASN A 585 -1.29 -2.81 -16.09
C ASN A 585 -1.57 -4.31 -16.17
N ARG A 586 -1.11 -5.10 -15.19
CA ARG A 586 -1.44 -6.53 -15.10
C ARG A 586 -2.93 -6.76 -14.86
N TRP A 587 -3.56 -6.03 -13.93
CA TRP A 587 -5.00 -6.14 -13.66
C TRP A 587 -5.84 -5.73 -14.87
N ILE A 588 -5.53 -4.59 -15.50
CA ILE A 588 -6.24 -4.15 -16.71
C ILE A 588 -6.08 -5.16 -17.84
N ARG A 589 -4.86 -5.66 -18.08
CA ARG A 589 -4.63 -6.70 -19.11
C ARG A 589 -5.36 -7.99 -18.80
N HIS A 590 -5.45 -8.39 -17.54
CA HIS A 590 -6.21 -9.56 -17.14
C HIS A 590 -7.71 -9.35 -17.42
N MET A 591 -8.27 -8.21 -17.05
CA MET A 591 -9.65 -7.84 -17.35
C MET A 591 -9.92 -7.86 -18.86
N TYR A 592 -9.03 -7.28 -19.67
CA TYR A 592 -9.18 -7.33 -21.13
C TYR A 592 -9.20 -8.76 -21.67
N ARG A 593 -8.37 -9.67 -21.14
CA ARG A 593 -8.39 -11.09 -21.52
C ARG A 593 -9.68 -11.78 -21.10
N ALA A 594 -10.18 -11.50 -19.89
CA ALA A 594 -11.43 -12.07 -19.39
C ALA A 594 -12.62 -11.65 -20.28
N VAL A 595 -12.72 -10.37 -20.63
CA VAL A 595 -13.75 -9.85 -21.56
C VAL A 595 -13.63 -10.45 -22.96
N GLN A 596 -12.40 -10.69 -23.45
CA GLN A 596 -12.19 -11.38 -24.73
C GLN A 596 -12.61 -12.86 -24.68
N ALA A 597 -12.34 -13.55 -23.56
CA ALA A 597 -12.75 -14.94 -23.37
C ALA A 597 -14.28 -15.10 -23.27
N GLU A 598 -14.97 -14.19 -22.57
CA GLU A 598 -16.44 -14.13 -22.53
C GLU A 598 -17.06 -13.93 -23.92
N ARG A 599 -16.41 -13.14 -24.79
CA ARG A 599 -16.84 -12.94 -26.19
C ARG A 599 -16.54 -14.14 -27.10
N ALA A 600 -15.60 -15.00 -26.74
CA ALA A 600 -15.18 -16.16 -27.52
C ALA A 600 -15.94 -17.45 -27.15
N ASP A 601 -16.71 -17.44 -26.05
CA ASP A 601 -17.54 -18.57 -25.64
C ASP A 601 -18.76 -18.73 -26.58
N PRO A 602 -18.88 -19.86 -27.32
CA PRO A 602 -20.00 -20.11 -28.23
C PRO A 602 -21.37 -20.17 -27.53
N SER A 603 -21.41 -20.44 -26.22
CA SER A 603 -22.65 -20.50 -25.45
C SER A 603 -23.25 -19.12 -25.16
N VAL A 604 -22.42 -18.07 -25.12
CA VAL A 604 -22.83 -16.66 -25.02
C VAL A 604 -23.16 -16.08 -26.40
N ALA A 605 -22.51 -16.57 -27.45
CA ALA A 605 -22.80 -16.20 -28.85
C ALA A 605 -24.14 -16.73 -29.39
N LEU A 606 -24.76 -17.72 -28.72
CA LEU A 606 -26.02 -18.31 -29.15
C LEU A 606 -27.23 -17.37 -28.93
N ASP A 607 -27.15 -16.43 -27.99
CA ASP A 607 -28.21 -15.44 -27.71
C ASP A 607 -28.16 -14.22 -28.65
N ALA A 608 -27.08 -14.04 -29.42
CA ALA A 608 -26.95 -12.96 -30.39
C ALA A 608 -27.62 -13.26 -31.75
N ARG A 609 -28.25 -14.43 -31.92
CA ARG A 609 -28.97 -14.81 -33.15
C ARG A 609 -30.50 -14.69 -33.05
N LEU A 610 -31.01 -14.02 -32.02
CA LEU A 610 -32.45 -13.73 -31.85
C LEU A 610 -32.75 -12.22 -31.78
N SER A 611 -31.96 -11.39 -32.47
CA SER A 611 -32.28 -9.99 -32.77
C SER A 611 -32.51 -9.78 -34.25
#